data_AF-A0A7L8SPY7-F1
#
_entry.id   AF-A0A7L8SPY7-F1
#
_cell.length_a   1.000
_cell.length_b   1.000
_cell.length_c   1.000
_cell.angle_alpha   90.00
_cell.angle_beta   90.00
_cell.angle_gamma   90.00
#
_symmetry.space_group_name_H-M   'P 1'
#
loop_
_entity.id
_entity.type
_entity.pdbx_description
1 polymer ?
#
loop_
_entity_poly.entity_id
_entity_poly.type
_entity_poly.pdbx_seq_one_letter_code
_entity_poly.pdbx_strand_id
1 'polypeptide(L)'
;MRRRWLLGMFTAASIAALSPQIVRAAAVEDAVAELQHDWEVIRYQTPAAERERRFEALAAKARKISESQPGRAEPLVWEGIIVSSWAGEKGGLGALGLVKQAKALYESAIAINGDALDGSAYNSLGVLYYKVPGWPVGFGDKAKAKELLHKALALNPKGIDPNFFYGEYLVEAKQPEQAVVYLERAIQAPARTGRQVADAGRREEARVLLEKAKAK
;
A
#
# COMPACT_ATOMS: atom_id res chain seq x y z
N MET A 1 72.60 35.05 -8.65
CA MET A 1 72.03 34.18 -7.60
C MET A 1 70.57 33.91 -7.92
N ARG A 2 70.19 32.64 -8.11
CA ARG A 2 68.82 32.20 -8.43
C ARG A 2 68.02 32.02 -7.13
N ARG A 3 66.76 32.48 -7.09
CA ARG A 3 65.74 31.92 -6.18
C ARG A 3 64.42 31.73 -6.92
N ARG A 4 64.10 30.45 -7.12
CA ARG A 4 62.80 29.91 -7.57
C ARG A 4 61.79 30.08 -6.44
N TRP A 5 60.58 30.54 -6.75
CA TRP A 5 59.42 30.37 -5.88
C TRP A 5 58.43 29.45 -6.58
N LEU A 6 58.07 28.39 -5.87
CA LEU A 6 57.21 27.30 -6.29
C LEU A 6 55.73 27.71 -6.17
N LEU A 7 54.92 27.19 -7.10
CA LEU A 7 53.46 27.19 -7.06
C LEU A 7 52.92 26.57 -5.76
N GLY A 8 51.82 27.12 -5.24
CA GLY A 8 50.88 26.41 -4.39
C GLY A 8 49.51 26.36 -5.08
N MET A 9 49.17 25.23 -5.71
CA MET A 9 47.78 24.93 -6.09
C MET A 9 47.06 24.38 -4.86
N PHE A 10 46.10 25.13 -4.33
CA PHE A 10 45.15 24.62 -3.35
C PHE A 10 44.06 23.82 -4.08
N THR A 11 44.16 22.51 -4.06
CA THR A 11 43.02 21.63 -4.36
C THR A 11 42.13 21.56 -3.12
N ALA A 12 41.04 22.31 -3.11
CA ALA A 12 39.99 22.18 -2.11
C ALA A 12 39.22 20.88 -2.38
N ALA A 13 39.50 19.83 -1.61
CA ALA A 13 38.69 18.61 -1.58
C ALA A 13 37.32 18.94 -0.96
N SER A 14 36.30 19.06 -1.80
CA SER A 14 34.92 19.25 -1.36
C SER A 14 34.38 17.92 -0.85
N ILE A 15 34.35 17.75 0.48
CA ILE A 15 33.64 16.64 1.11
C ILE A 15 32.14 16.90 0.92
N ALA A 16 31.49 16.12 0.06
CA ALA A 16 30.04 16.17 -0.13
C ALA A 16 29.33 15.74 1.15
N ALA A 17 28.96 16.69 2.00
CA ALA A 17 28.09 16.43 3.14
C ALA A 17 26.69 16.06 2.62
N LEU A 18 26.28 14.80 2.82
CA LEU A 18 24.92 14.38 2.51
C LEU A 18 23.92 15.21 3.32
N SER A 19 22.98 15.85 2.62
CA SER A 19 21.97 16.71 3.25
C SER A 19 21.04 15.89 4.15
N PRO A 20 20.66 16.39 5.35
CA PRO A 20 19.84 15.65 6.32
C PRO A 20 18.46 15.24 5.79
N GLN A 21 17.95 15.93 4.76
CA GLN A 21 16.70 15.57 4.09
C GLN A 21 16.83 14.25 3.28
N ILE A 22 17.99 14.00 2.67
CA ILE A 22 18.24 12.78 1.88
C ILE A 22 18.31 11.57 2.81
N VAL A 23 19.01 11.71 3.95
CA VAL A 23 19.12 10.64 4.96
C VAL A 23 17.74 10.29 5.54
N ARG A 24 16.88 11.29 5.78
CA ARG A 24 15.52 11.05 6.28
C ARG A 24 14.60 10.41 5.23
N ALA A 25 14.76 10.74 3.95
CA ALA A 25 14.00 10.09 2.87
C ALA A 25 14.34 8.61 2.77
N ALA A 26 15.64 8.27 2.67
CA ALA A 26 16.12 6.90 2.64
C ALA A 26 15.62 6.06 3.83
N ALA A 27 15.65 6.63 5.04
CA ALA A 27 15.16 5.95 6.23
C ALA A 27 13.64 5.64 6.19
N VAL A 28 12.84 6.47 5.52
CA VAL A 28 11.40 6.20 5.32
C VAL A 28 11.21 5.10 4.28
N GLU A 29 11.96 5.16 3.18
CA GLU A 29 11.90 4.15 2.12
C GLU A 29 12.28 2.76 2.64
N ASP A 30 13.36 2.65 3.42
CA ASP A 30 13.81 1.39 4.03
C ASP A 30 12.78 0.84 5.04
N ALA A 31 12.25 1.69 5.93
CA ALA A 31 11.25 1.27 6.91
C ALA A 31 9.95 0.82 6.23
N VAL A 32 9.54 1.50 5.15
CA VAL A 32 8.40 1.08 4.35
C VAL A 32 8.71 -0.26 3.67
N ALA A 33 9.87 -0.43 3.04
CA ALA A 33 10.24 -1.68 2.37
C ALA A 33 10.22 -2.89 3.33
N GLU A 34 10.66 -2.71 4.56
CA GLU A 34 10.59 -3.74 5.60
C GLU A 34 9.13 -4.13 5.91
N LEU A 35 8.24 -3.16 6.08
CA LEU A 35 6.80 -3.42 6.27
C LEU A 35 6.17 -4.15 5.07
N GLN A 36 6.58 -3.81 3.85
CA GLN A 36 6.10 -4.46 2.63
C GLN A 36 6.48 -5.93 2.60
N HIS A 37 7.73 -6.23 2.94
CA HIS A 37 8.26 -7.59 2.96
C HIS A 37 7.58 -8.45 4.04
N ASP A 38 7.48 -7.92 5.26
CA ASP A 38 6.79 -8.62 6.35
C ASP A 38 5.31 -8.88 5.98
N TRP A 39 4.64 -7.89 5.40
CA TRP A 39 3.24 -8.02 4.99
C TRP A 39 3.03 -9.11 3.94
N GLU A 40 3.87 -9.17 2.89
CA GLU A 40 3.71 -10.17 1.82
C GLU A 40 3.98 -11.60 2.30
N VAL A 41 4.93 -11.78 3.22
CA VAL A 41 5.20 -13.07 3.88
C VAL A 41 3.99 -13.52 4.69
N ILE A 42 3.40 -12.61 5.49
CA ILE A 42 2.21 -12.95 6.27
C ILE A 42 1.02 -13.25 5.35
N ARG A 43 0.78 -12.41 4.34
CA ARG A 43 -0.38 -12.54 3.45
C ARG A 43 -0.34 -13.80 2.60
N TYR A 44 0.81 -14.13 2.02
CA TYR A 44 0.90 -15.12 0.95
C TYR A 44 1.64 -16.40 1.31
N GLN A 45 2.52 -16.38 2.31
CA GLN A 45 3.36 -17.54 2.65
C GLN A 45 3.08 -18.13 4.04
N THR A 46 2.38 -17.41 4.90
CA THR A 46 2.05 -17.88 6.25
C THR A 46 0.75 -18.70 6.25
N PRO A 47 0.67 -19.82 7.01
CA PRO A 47 -0.58 -20.55 7.24
C PRO A 47 -1.68 -19.67 7.83
N ALA A 48 -2.92 -19.84 7.37
CA ALA A 48 -4.05 -18.98 7.76
C ALA A 48 -4.23 -18.87 9.30
N ALA A 49 -4.07 -19.97 10.03
CA ALA A 49 -4.20 -20.02 11.48
C ALA A 49 -3.19 -19.14 12.25
N GLU A 50 -2.09 -18.74 11.62
CA GLU A 50 -1.07 -17.88 12.23
C GLU A 50 -1.19 -16.40 11.83
N ARG A 51 -1.95 -16.09 10.78
CA ARG A 51 -1.93 -14.76 10.15
C ARG A 51 -2.42 -13.66 11.06
N GLU A 52 -3.52 -13.89 11.79
CA GLU A 52 -4.09 -12.87 12.70
C GLU A 52 -3.03 -12.39 13.70
N ARG A 53 -2.42 -13.32 14.45
CA ARG A 53 -1.38 -13.00 15.45
C ARG A 53 -0.17 -12.30 14.83
N ARG A 54 0.23 -12.70 13.63
CA ARG A 54 1.38 -12.07 12.95
C ARG A 54 1.05 -10.67 12.44
N PHE A 55 -0.15 -10.44 11.91
CA PHE A 55 -0.58 -9.10 11.50
C PHE A 55 -0.77 -8.17 12.69
N GLU A 56 -1.25 -8.66 13.84
CA GLU A 56 -1.29 -7.87 15.08
C GLU A 56 0.11 -7.36 15.48
N ALA A 57 1.10 -8.25 15.50
CA ALA A 57 2.48 -7.88 15.78
C ALA A 57 3.05 -6.89 14.74
N LEU A 58 2.76 -7.11 13.46
CA LEU A 58 3.19 -6.22 12.38
C LEU A 58 2.49 -4.85 12.47
N ALA A 59 1.22 -4.79 12.87
CA ALA A 59 0.49 -3.54 13.08
C ALA A 59 1.13 -2.70 14.19
N ALA A 60 1.56 -3.34 15.29
CA ALA A 60 2.29 -2.66 16.36
C ALA A 60 3.65 -2.12 15.89
N LYS A 61 4.36 -2.84 15.03
CA LYS A 61 5.61 -2.37 14.39
C LYS A 61 5.34 -1.17 13.47
N ALA A 62 4.33 -1.28 12.60
CA ALA A 62 3.97 -0.22 11.66
C ALA A 62 3.56 1.07 12.36
N ARG A 63 2.83 0.98 13.48
CA ARG A 63 2.49 2.13 14.33
C ARG A 63 3.72 2.85 14.86
N LYS A 64 4.73 2.13 15.37
CA LYS A 64 5.97 2.76 15.84
C LYS A 64 6.71 3.47 14.71
N ILE A 65 6.73 2.87 13.52
CA ILE A 65 7.34 3.47 12.34
C ILE A 65 6.61 4.76 11.94
N SER A 66 5.28 4.74 11.85
CA SER A 66 4.49 5.92 11.47
C SER A 66 4.62 7.07 12.49
N GLU A 67 4.64 6.75 13.79
CA GLU A 67 4.85 7.74 14.86
C GLU A 67 6.25 8.37 14.83
N SER A 68 7.29 7.60 14.47
CA SER A 68 8.65 8.12 14.34
C SER A 68 8.88 8.98 13.09
N GLN A 69 7.93 8.97 12.14
CA GLN A 69 8.04 9.65 10.85
C GLN A 69 6.87 10.64 10.62
N PRO A 70 6.69 11.64 11.51
CA PRO A 70 5.56 12.56 11.40
C PRO A 70 5.60 13.34 10.07
N GLY A 71 4.43 13.55 9.48
CA GLY A 71 4.26 14.26 8.21
C GLY A 71 4.59 13.44 6.96
N ARG A 72 4.80 12.12 7.08
CA ARG A 72 5.00 11.21 5.94
C ARG A 72 3.74 10.40 5.68
N ALA A 73 3.29 10.37 4.43
CA ALA A 73 2.10 9.62 4.04
C ALA A 73 2.40 8.13 3.94
N GLU A 74 3.58 7.75 3.45
CA GLU A 74 3.95 6.39 3.09
C GLU A 74 3.87 5.42 4.29
N PRO A 75 4.39 5.75 5.50
CA PRO A 75 4.22 4.92 6.69
C PRO A 75 2.76 4.77 7.12
N LEU A 76 1.95 5.83 7.01
CA LEU A 76 0.52 5.79 7.36
C LEU A 76 -0.27 4.91 6.41
N VAL A 77 0.05 4.94 5.11
CA VAL A 77 -0.56 4.03 4.12
C VAL A 77 -0.26 2.59 4.48
N TRP A 78 1.00 2.25 4.76
CA TRP A 78 1.38 0.88 5.09
C TRP A 78 0.81 0.41 6.41
N GLU A 79 0.78 1.27 7.43
CA GLU A 79 0.10 0.96 8.68
C GLU A 79 -1.39 0.66 8.42
N GLY A 80 -2.07 1.48 7.62
CA GLY A 80 -3.46 1.25 7.26
C GLY A 80 -3.67 -0.09 6.54
N ILE A 81 -2.79 -0.44 5.60
CA ILE A 81 -2.83 -1.72 4.86
C ILE A 81 -2.70 -2.90 5.83
N ILE A 82 -1.75 -2.81 6.76
CA ILE A 82 -1.50 -3.86 7.75
C ILE A 82 -2.67 -3.99 8.74
N VAL A 83 -3.19 -2.86 9.26
CA VAL A 83 -4.32 -2.85 10.19
C VAL A 83 -5.60 -3.37 9.53
N SER A 84 -5.87 -3.00 8.27
CA SER A 84 -7.02 -3.53 7.53
C SER A 84 -6.86 -5.00 7.15
N SER A 85 -5.64 -5.47 6.89
CA SER A 85 -5.35 -6.89 6.70
C SER A 85 -5.57 -7.69 7.98
N TRP A 86 -5.13 -7.16 9.13
CA TRP A 86 -5.42 -7.73 10.45
C TRP A 86 -6.92 -7.83 10.69
N ALA A 87 -7.67 -6.77 10.38
CA ALA A 87 -9.13 -6.77 10.49
C ALA A 87 -9.77 -7.89 9.66
N GLY A 88 -9.24 -8.14 8.46
CA GLY A 88 -9.69 -9.22 7.58
C GLY A 88 -9.47 -10.62 8.16
N GLU A 89 -8.31 -10.86 8.78
CA GLU A 89 -8.02 -12.16 9.42
C GLU A 89 -8.79 -12.35 10.73
N LYS A 90 -8.97 -11.26 11.51
CA LYS A 90 -9.69 -11.29 12.80
C LYS A 90 -11.20 -11.51 12.63
N GLY A 91 -11.81 -10.85 11.64
CA GLY A 91 -13.23 -10.92 11.37
C GLY A 91 -14.13 -10.46 12.54
N GLY A 92 -15.44 -10.68 12.38
CA GLY A 92 -16.43 -10.42 13.41
C GLY A 92 -16.48 -8.98 13.94
N LEU A 93 -17.00 -8.81 15.16
CA LEU A 93 -17.11 -7.49 15.81
C LEU A 93 -15.73 -6.89 16.15
N GLY A 94 -14.71 -7.74 16.37
CA GLY A 94 -13.34 -7.33 16.64
C GLY A 94 -12.67 -6.59 15.48
N ALA A 95 -13.14 -6.80 14.24
CA ALA A 95 -12.63 -6.11 13.05
C ALA A 95 -13.12 -4.66 12.92
N LEU A 96 -14.27 -4.29 13.53
CA LEU A 96 -14.89 -2.97 13.32
C LEU A 96 -14.03 -1.81 13.83
N GLY A 97 -13.34 -1.99 14.96
CA GLY A 97 -12.40 -1.00 15.48
C GLY A 97 -11.20 -0.82 14.55
N LEU A 98 -10.66 -1.94 14.05
CA LEU A 98 -9.50 -1.95 13.17
C LEU A 98 -9.79 -1.29 11.81
N VAL A 99 -10.95 -1.56 11.20
CA VAL A 99 -11.30 -0.90 9.92
C VAL A 99 -11.55 0.59 10.08
N LYS A 100 -12.05 1.06 11.24
CA LYS A 100 -12.16 2.49 11.54
C LYS A 100 -10.79 3.14 11.73
N GLN A 101 -9.87 2.45 12.39
CA GLN A 101 -8.48 2.89 12.53
C GLN A 101 -7.79 2.98 11.15
N ALA A 102 -7.90 1.94 10.31
CA ALA A 102 -7.34 1.94 8.97
C ALA A 102 -7.92 3.07 8.10
N LYS A 103 -9.24 3.31 8.18
CA LYS A 103 -9.88 4.46 7.52
C LYS A 103 -9.21 5.78 7.91
N ALA A 104 -9.05 6.05 9.20
CA ALA A 104 -8.43 7.29 9.68
C ALA A 104 -6.97 7.43 9.23
N LEU A 105 -6.21 6.33 9.18
CA LEU A 105 -4.85 6.30 8.66
C LEU A 105 -4.79 6.69 7.18
N TYR A 106 -5.66 6.11 6.35
CA TYR A 106 -5.73 6.45 4.93
C TYR A 106 -6.17 7.89 4.69
N GLU A 107 -7.16 8.39 5.43
CA GLU A 107 -7.60 9.79 5.34
C GLU A 107 -6.47 10.76 5.72
N SER A 108 -5.71 10.43 6.75
CA SER A 108 -4.54 11.22 7.16
C SER A 108 -3.43 11.18 6.10
N ALA A 109 -3.15 10.01 5.52
CA ALA A 109 -2.17 9.87 4.46
C ALA A 109 -2.57 10.67 3.20
N ILE A 110 -3.86 10.64 2.83
CA ILE A 110 -4.40 11.40 1.69
C ILE A 110 -4.26 12.91 1.93
N ALA A 111 -4.52 13.37 3.16
CA ALA A 111 -4.37 14.78 3.52
C ALA A 111 -2.92 15.27 3.46
N ILE A 112 -1.94 14.40 3.75
CA ILE A 112 -0.51 14.72 3.65
C ILE A 112 -0.04 14.70 2.20
N ASN A 113 -0.26 13.58 1.51
CA ASN A 113 0.07 13.40 0.10
C ASN A 113 -0.74 12.22 -0.47
N GLY A 114 -1.88 12.52 -1.11
CA GLY A 114 -2.73 11.50 -1.72
C GLY A 114 -2.10 10.76 -2.91
N ASP A 115 -1.07 11.33 -3.53
CA ASP A 115 -0.39 10.70 -4.67
C ASP A 115 0.75 9.77 -4.22
N ALA A 116 1.09 9.78 -2.93
CA ALA A 116 2.11 8.91 -2.35
C ALA A 116 1.80 7.43 -2.65
N LEU A 117 2.87 6.68 -2.98
CA LEU A 117 2.78 5.27 -3.36
C LEU A 117 1.76 5.03 -4.48
N ASP A 118 1.78 5.91 -5.49
CA ASP A 118 0.92 5.88 -6.66
C ASP A 118 -0.59 5.81 -6.33
N GLY A 119 -1.01 6.56 -5.30
CA GLY A 119 -2.42 6.61 -4.89
C GLY A 119 -2.90 5.41 -4.08
N SER A 120 -1.99 4.65 -3.47
CA SER A 120 -2.32 3.44 -2.70
C SER A 120 -3.34 3.69 -1.56
N ALA A 121 -3.31 4.87 -0.93
CA ALA A 121 -4.27 5.25 0.11
C ALA A 121 -5.71 5.32 -0.42
N TYR A 122 -5.91 5.89 -1.62
CA TYR A 122 -7.23 5.93 -2.27
C TYR A 122 -7.73 4.51 -2.57
N ASN A 123 -6.86 3.67 -3.11
CA ASN A 123 -7.20 2.29 -3.43
C ASN A 123 -7.68 1.54 -2.18
N SER A 124 -6.87 1.55 -1.13
CA SER A 124 -7.14 0.81 0.09
C SER A 124 -8.34 1.35 0.87
N LEU A 125 -8.53 2.67 0.89
CA LEU A 125 -9.73 3.27 1.47
C LEU A 125 -10.98 2.89 0.67
N GLY A 126 -10.90 2.88 -0.66
CA GLY A 126 -11.97 2.39 -1.53
C GLY A 126 -12.37 0.95 -1.22
N VAL A 127 -11.39 0.08 -0.96
CA VAL A 127 -11.62 -1.31 -0.52
C VAL A 127 -12.44 -1.37 0.77
N LEU A 128 -12.09 -0.57 1.77
CA LEU A 128 -12.86 -0.55 3.02
C LEU A 128 -14.31 -0.12 2.76
N TYR A 129 -14.56 0.87 1.91
CA TYR A 129 -15.90 1.36 1.65
C TYR A 129 -16.83 0.32 1.00
N TYR A 130 -16.33 -0.64 0.19
CA TYR A 130 -17.20 -1.70 -0.35
C TYR A 130 -17.20 -3.00 0.46
N LYS A 131 -16.20 -3.25 1.31
CA LYS A 131 -16.14 -4.46 2.15
C LYS A 131 -16.74 -4.30 3.55
N VAL A 132 -16.68 -3.10 4.12
CA VAL A 132 -17.22 -2.84 5.47
C VAL A 132 -18.75 -2.67 5.39
N PRO A 133 -19.53 -3.15 6.38
CA PRO A 133 -20.96 -2.87 6.44
C PRO A 133 -21.28 -1.37 6.46
N GLY A 134 -22.42 -0.99 5.90
CA GLY A 134 -22.93 0.37 5.96
C GLY A 134 -23.45 0.79 7.34
N TRP A 135 -24.04 1.98 7.40
CA TRP A 135 -24.73 2.47 8.60
C TRP A 135 -25.87 1.53 9.01
N PRO A 136 -26.11 1.28 10.32
CA PRO A 136 -25.50 1.92 11.49
C PRO A 136 -24.24 1.21 12.04
N VAL A 137 -23.85 0.07 11.48
CA VAL A 137 -22.78 -0.78 12.04
C VAL A 137 -21.38 -0.27 11.65
N GLY A 138 -21.23 0.15 10.40
CA GLY A 138 -19.98 0.62 9.84
C GLY A 138 -20.16 1.86 8.96
N PHE A 139 -19.23 2.05 8.04
CA PHE A 139 -19.16 3.22 7.15
C PHE A 139 -19.17 2.85 5.67
N GLY A 140 -19.51 1.60 5.35
CA GLY A 140 -19.55 1.13 3.97
C GLY A 140 -20.45 1.99 3.07
N ASP A 141 -19.93 2.34 1.90
CA ASP A 141 -20.59 3.14 0.88
C ASP A 141 -20.01 2.77 -0.49
N LYS A 142 -20.78 2.03 -1.30
CA LYS A 142 -20.33 1.58 -2.63
C LYS A 142 -20.09 2.73 -3.60
N ALA A 143 -20.82 3.84 -3.49
CA ALA A 143 -20.60 5.00 -4.35
C ALA A 143 -19.27 5.67 -4.01
N LYS A 144 -18.98 5.84 -2.71
CA LYS A 144 -17.69 6.37 -2.26
C LYS A 144 -16.54 5.43 -2.61
N ALA A 145 -16.73 4.12 -2.48
CA ALA A 145 -15.76 3.13 -2.93
C ALA A 145 -15.39 3.31 -4.40
N LYS A 146 -16.40 3.44 -5.28
CA LYS A 146 -16.20 3.63 -6.72
C LYS A 146 -15.38 4.89 -7.02
N GLU A 147 -15.72 6.02 -6.40
CA GLU A 147 -14.99 7.28 -6.56
C GLU A 147 -13.49 7.13 -6.23
N LEU A 148 -13.19 6.51 -5.08
CA LEU A 148 -11.83 6.32 -4.60
C LEU A 148 -11.02 5.34 -5.46
N LEU A 149 -11.64 4.22 -5.87
CA LEU A 149 -10.99 3.24 -6.75
C LEU A 149 -10.71 3.83 -8.14
N HIS A 150 -11.61 4.67 -8.68
CA HIS A 150 -11.33 5.40 -9.92
C HIS A 150 -10.17 6.38 -9.76
N LYS A 151 -10.08 7.09 -8.64
CA LYS A 151 -8.95 7.97 -8.35
C LYS A 151 -7.63 7.19 -8.30
N ALA A 152 -7.61 6.03 -7.64
CA ALA A 152 -6.44 5.15 -7.62
C ALA A 152 -6.05 4.65 -9.02
N LEU A 153 -7.02 4.23 -9.84
CA LEU A 153 -6.78 3.84 -11.23
C LEU A 153 -6.24 4.98 -12.08
N ALA A 154 -6.69 6.22 -11.86
CA ALA A 154 -6.19 7.38 -12.58
C ALA A 154 -4.72 7.67 -12.25
N LEU A 155 -4.31 7.47 -10.99
CA LEU A 155 -2.93 7.64 -10.54
C LEU A 155 -2.03 6.48 -10.99
N ASN A 156 -2.54 5.25 -10.99
CA ASN A 156 -1.77 4.05 -11.34
C ASN A 156 -2.54 3.11 -12.29
N PRO A 157 -2.73 3.50 -13.56
CA PRO A 157 -3.61 2.80 -14.50
C PRO A 157 -3.10 1.41 -14.90
N LYS A 158 -1.80 1.16 -14.76
CA LYS A 158 -1.15 -0.13 -15.09
C LYS A 158 -0.81 -0.96 -13.85
N GLY A 159 -1.11 -0.45 -12.66
CA GLY A 159 -0.78 -1.08 -11.39
C GLY A 159 -1.61 -2.33 -11.13
N ILE A 160 -0.97 -3.34 -10.55
CA ILE A 160 -1.62 -4.61 -10.22
C ILE A 160 -2.76 -4.44 -9.21
N ASP A 161 -2.52 -3.71 -8.11
CA ASP A 161 -3.48 -3.56 -7.02
C ASP A 161 -4.72 -2.75 -7.45
N PRO A 162 -4.61 -1.53 -8.05
CA PRO A 162 -5.79 -0.77 -8.49
C PRO A 162 -6.67 -1.50 -9.50
N ASN A 163 -6.06 -2.22 -10.44
CA ASN A 163 -6.81 -3.01 -11.41
C ASN A 163 -7.49 -4.22 -10.74
N PHE A 164 -6.80 -4.92 -9.84
CA PHE A 164 -7.39 -6.04 -9.10
C PHE A 164 -8.58 -5.60 -8.26
N PHE A 165 -8.41 -4.56 -7.43
CA PHE A 165 -9.46 -4.13 -6.49
C PHE A 165 -10.64 -3.47 -7.19
N TYR A 166 -10.44 -2.77 -8.31
CA TYR A 166 -11.57 -2.31 -9.11
C TYR A 166 -12.32 -3.47 -9.78
N GLY A 167 -11.60 -4.49 -10.27
CA GLY A 167 -12.21 -5.74 -10.74
C GLY A 167 -13.03 -6.43 -9.65
N GLU A 168 -12.49 -6.55 -8.42
CA GLU A 168 -13.21 -7.10 -7.28
C GLU A 168 -14.46 -6.29 -6.92
N TYR A 169 -14.34 -4.96 -6.87
CA TYR A 169 -15.47 -4.07 -6.66
C TYR A 169 -16.59 -4.31 -7.71
N LEU A 170 -16.24 -4.45 -8.98
CA LEU A 170 -17.22 -4.71 -10.05
C LEU A 170 -17.94 -6.05 -9.86
N VAL A 171 -17.23 -7.12 -9.46
CA VAL A 171 -17.85 -8.40 -9.14
C VAL A 171 -18.83 -8.27 -7.96
N GLU A 172 -18.43 -7.56 -6.90
CA GLU A 172 -19.28 -7.27 -5.72
C GLU A 172 -20.46 -6.34 -6.04
N ALA A 173 -20.30 -5.49 -7.05
CA ALA A 173 -21.34 -4.63 -7.60
C ALA A 173 -22.21 -5.31 -8.67
N LYS A 174 -22.11 -6.65 -8.81
CA LYS A 174 -22.89 -7.47 -9.76
C LYS A 174 -22.68 -7.07 -11.23
N GLN A 175 -21.46 -6.64 -11.57
CA GLN A 175 -21.02 -6.29 -12.93
C GLN A 175 -19.80 -7.14 -13.33
N PRO A 176 -19.91 -8.49 -13.32
CA PRO A 176 -18.76 -9.36 -13.56
C PRO A 176 -18.18 -9.24 -14.97
N GLU A 177 -19.00 -8.91 -15.98
CA GLU A 177 -18.54 -8.77 -17.37
C GLU A 177 -17.56 -7.59 -17.50
N GLN A 178 -17.84 -6.49 -16.80
CA GLN A 178 -16.94 -5.35 -16.74
C GLN A 178 -15.66 -5.65 -15.93
N ALA A 179 -15.72 -6.56 -14.96
CA ALA A 179 -14.56 -6.89 -14.13
C ALA A 179 -13.44 -7.57 -14.93
N VAL A 180 -13.80 -8.35 -15.96
CA VAL A 180 -12.87 -9.14 -16.78
C VAL A 180 -11.68 -8.32 -17.26
N VAL A 181 -11.92 -7.14 -17.86
CA VAL A 181 -10.85 -6.31 -18.43
C VAL A 181 -9.86 -5.81 -17.37
N TYR A 182 -10.33 -5.52 -16.16
CA TYR A 182 -9.49 -5.04 -15.07
C TYR A 182 -8.70 -6.18 -14.42
N LEU A 183 -9.31 -7.35 -14.26
CA LEU A 183 -8.62 -8.53 -13.74
C LEU A 183 -7.54 -9.02 -14.71
N GLU A 184 -7.79 -8.99 -16.02
CA GLU A 184 -6.78 -9.29 -17.03
C GLU A 184 -5.62 -8.27 -17.00
N ARG A 185 -5.90 -6.98 -16.82
CA ARG A 185 -4.87 -5.95 -16.61
C ARG A 185 -4.05 -6.21 -15.35
N ALA A 186 -4.69 -6.60 -14.25
CA ALA A 186 -3.96 -6.97 -13.02
C ALA A 186 -3.02 -8.16 -13.25
N ILE A 187 -3.48 -9.19 -13.97
CA ILE A 187 -2.68 -10.37 -14.32
C ILE A 187 -1.50 -10.00 -15.23
N GLN A 188 -1.63 -8.97 -16.08
CA GLN A 188 -0.62 -8.52 -17.02
C GLN A 188 0.22 -7.33 -16.53
N ALA A 189 -0.04 -6.80 -15.33
CA ALA A 189 0.63 -5.62 -14.80
C ALA A 189 2.17 -5.80 -14.78
N PRO A 190 2.97 -4.73 -14.92
CA PRO A 190 4.42 -4.81 -14.76
C PRO A 190 4.81 -5.34 -13.38
N ALA A 191 5.89 -6.12 -13.30
CA ALA A 191 6.41 -6.57 -12.01
C ALA A 191 7.01 -5.39 -11.23
N ARG A 192 6.74 -5.35 -9.93
CA ARG A 192 7.32 -4.36 -9.01
C ARG A 192 8.64 -4.90 -8.45
N THR A 193 9.72 -4.13 -8.60
CA THR A 193 11.04 -4.48 -8.03
C THR A 193 10.93 -4.71 -6.53
N GLY A 194 11.42 -5.86 -6.05
CA GLY A 194 11.41 -6.22 -4.63
C GLY A 194 10.05 -6.66 -4.07
N ARG A 195 9.04 -6.89 -4.93
CA ARG A 195 7.67 -7.27 -4.54
C ARG A 195 7.17 -8.53 -5.23
N GLN A 196 8.09 -9.45 -5.55
CA GLN A 196 7.80 -10.67 -6.31
C GLN A 196 6.77 -11.57 -5.61
N VAL A 197 6.83 -11.69 -4.27
CA VAL A 197 5.89 -12.51 -3.50
C VAL A 197 4.49 -11.89 -3.54
N ALA A 198 4.38 -10.59 -3.25
CA ALA A 198 3.11 -9.88 -3.34
C ALA A 198 2.50 -9.94 -4.75
N ASP A 199 3.30 -9.74 -5.79
CA ASP A 199 2.83 -9.75 -7.18
C ASP A 199 2.37 -11.14 -7.61
N ALA A 200 3.10 -12.20 -7.25
CA ALA A 200 2.70 -13.57 -7.56
C ALA A 200 1.37 -13.92 -6.87
N GLY A 201 1.24 -13.60 -5.58
CA GLY A 201 0.03 -13.84 -4.80
C GLY A 201 -1.17 -13.06 -5.34
N ARG A 202 -1.00 -11.77 -5.64
CA ARG A 202 -2.07 -10.92 -6.18
C ARG A 202 -2.50 -11.34 -7.59
N ARG A 203 -1.57 -11.78 -8.46
CA ARG A 203 -1.93 -12.33 -9.78
C ARG A 203 -2.76 -13.60 -9.65
N GLU A 204 -2.46 -14.45 -8.67
CA GLU A 204 -3.26 -15.64 -8.44
C GLU A 204 -4.66 -15.31 -7.92
N GLU A 205 -4.78 -14.38 -6.97
CA GLU A 205 -6.07 -13.84 -6.54
C GLU A 205 -6.87 -13.28 -7.73
N ALA A 206 -6.20 -12.57 -8.65
CA ALA A 206 -6.82 -12.03 -9.86
C ALA A 206 -7.29 -13.13 -10.83
N ARG A 207 -6.50 -14.18 -11.05
CA ARG A 207 -6.91 -15.33 -11.89
C ARG A 207 -8.12 -16.04 -11.32
N VAL A 208 -8.10 -16.36 -10.03
CA VAL A 208 -9.24 -17.01 -9.35
C VAL A 208 -10.52 -16.17 -9.47
N LEU A 209 -10.40 -14.86 -9.30
CA LEU A 209 -11.53 -13.96 -9.43
C LEU A 209 -12.01 -13.83 -10.89
N LEU A 210 -11.09 -13.84 -11.85
CA LEU A 210 -11.40 -13.79 -13.28
C LEU A 210 -12.22 -15.01 -13.72
N GLU A 211 -11.83 -16.21 -13.30
CA GLU A 211 -12.58 -17.44 -13.59
C GLU A 211 -14.00 -17.35 -13.02
N LYS A 212 -14.14 -16.86 -11.77
CA LYS A 212 -15.46 -16.64 -11.16
C LYS A 212 -16.30 -15.59 -11.89
N ALA A 213 -15.66 -14.55 -12.44
CA ALA A 213 -16.35 -13.51 -13.20
C ALA A 213 -16.84 -14.03 -14.56
N LYS A 214 -16.05 -14.87 -15.23
CA LYS A 214 -16.40 -15.48 -16.53
C LYS A 214 -17.46 -16.59 -16.43
N ALA A 215 -17.62 -17.18 -15.25
CA ALA A 215 -18.60 -18.24 -14.99
C ALA A 215 -20.01 -17.74 -14.60
N LYS A 216 -20.21 -16.42 -14.53
CA LYS A 216 -21.50 -15.79 -14.23
C LYS A 216 -22.15 -15.23 -15.48
#